data_AF-A0A954EIP8-F1
#
_entry.id   AF-A0A954EIP8-F1
#
_cell.length_a   1.000
_cell.length_b   1.000
_cell.length_c   1.000
_cell.angle_alpha   90.00
_cell.angle_beta   90.00
_cell.angle_gamma   90.00
#
_symmetry.space_group_name_H-M   'P 1'
#
loop_
_entity.id
_entity.type
_entity.pdbx_description
1 polymer ?
#
loop_
_entity_poly.entity_id
_entity_poly.type
_entity_poly.pdbx_seq_one_letter_code
_entity_poly.pdbx_strand_id
1 'polypeptide(L)'
;MPRLTSLSLFGNFELQEPLSIPTLERLDVQTDDPITCLNGGPLDVETVQNIFRSSFENLREFCADLEVYESDVEYMLPQEFLDGKNLPNLKGLEVVGNFRSGEQSRLQNSVLLRDGYVKANIRDMIERQ
;
A
#
# COMPACT_ATOMS: atom_id res chain seq x y z
N MET A 1 -6.36 -26.37 7.17
CA MET A 1 -6.27 -25.33 6.13
C MET A 1 -4.99 -24.56 6.36
N PRO A 2 -4.12 -24.38 5.35
CA PRO A 2 -2.97 -23.50 5.50
C PRO A 2 -3.46 -22.09 5.86
N ARG A 3 -2.85 -21.48 6.88
CA ARG A 3 -3.13 -20.10 7.29
C ARG A 3 -2.12 -19.22 6.58
N LEU A 4 -2.54 -18.53 5.52
CA LEU A 4 -1.68 -17.55 4.86
C LEU A 4 -1.53 -16.36 5.81
N THR A 5 -0.34 -16.17 6.36
CA THR A 5 -0.03 -15.09 7.31
C THR A 5 0.84 -14.00 6.70
N SER A 6 1.51 -14.28 5.59
CA SER A 6 2.33 -13.31 4.85
C SER A 6 2.11 -13.51 3.36
N LEU A 7 1.93 -12.39 2.66
CA LEU A 7 1.74 -12.33 1.21
C LEU A 7 2.68 -11.25 0.67
N SER A 8 3.48 -11.62 -0.33
CA SER A 8 4.32 -10.68 -1.05
C SER A 8 3.95 -10.73 -2.53
N LEU A 9 3.64 -9.57 -3.10
CA LEU A 9 3.27 -9.39 -4.50
C LEU A 9 4.33 -8.52 -5.16
N PHE A 10 4.95 -9.04 -6.22
CA PHE A 10 6.07 -8.39 -6.89
C PHE A 10 5.79 -8.22 -8.38
N GLY A 11 6.41 -7.21 -8.98
CA GLY A 11 6.34 -6.99 -10.42
C GLY A 11 5.05 -6.31 -10.86
N ASN A 12 4.71 -6.46 -12.14
CA ASN A 12 3.48 -5.93 -12.72
C ASN A 12 2.38 -6.99 -12.68
N PHE A 13 1.30 -6.69 -11.98
CA PHE A 13 0.14 -7.57 -11.84
C PHE A 13 -1.14 -6.74 -11.79
N GLU A 14 -2.27 -7.42 -11.97
CA GLU A 14 -3.59 -6.81 -11.88
C GLU A 14 -4.34 -7.39 -10.68
N LEU A 15 -4.98 -6.51 -9.91
CA LEU A 15 -5.92 -6.88 -8.86
C LEU A 15 -7.28 -6.29 -9.20
N GLN A 16 -8.21 -7.15 -9.62
CA GLN A 16 -9.54 -6.73 -10.10
C GLN A 16 -10.53 -6.41 -8.97
N GLU A 17 -10.26 -6.93 -7.76
CA GLU A 17 -11.11 -6.70 -6.60
C GLU A 17 -10.29 -6.60 -5.30
N PRO A 18 -10.75 -5.85 -4.30
CA PRO A 18 -10.08 -5.80 -3.01
C PRO A 18 -9.94 -7.18 -2.36
N LEU A 19 -8.78 -7.43 -1.75
CA LEU A 19 -8.49 -8.66 -1.04
C LEU A 19 -9.15 -8.68 0.33
N SER A 20 -9.53 -9.89 0.76
CA SER A 20 -9.95 -10.19 2.13
C SER A 20 -9.33 -11.51 2.58
N ILE A 21 -8.27 -11.40 3.38
CA ILE A 21 -7.53 -12.56 3.89
C ILE A 21 -7.44 -12.41 5.41
N PRO A 22 -8.42 -12.96 6.16
CA PRO A 22 -8.54 -12.67 7.60
C PRO A 22 -7.31 -13.06 8.42
N THR A 23 -6.53 -14.06 7.98
CA THR A 23 -5.33 -14.53 8.69
C THR A 23 -4.06 -13.78 8.33
N LEU A 24 -4.12 -12.83 7.39
CA LEU A 24 -2.94 -12.14 6.90
C LEU A 24 -2.42 -11.16 7.96
N GLU A 25 -1.15 -11.30 8.32
CA GLU A 25 -0.45 -10.46 9.29
C GLU A 25 0.54 -9.51 8.61
N ARG A 26 1.03 -9.87 7.40
CA ARG A 26 1.96 -9.06 6.62
C ARG A 26 1.61 -9.04 5.13
N LEU A 27 1.64 -7.85 4.55
CA LEU A 27 1.48 -7.61 3.12
C LEU A 27 2.66 -6.78 2.62
N ASP A 28 3.38 -7.30 1.63
CA ASP A 28 4.38 -6.54 0.88
C ASP A 28 3.90 -6.45 -0.58
N VAL A 29 3.83 -5.24 -1.12
CA VAL A 29 3.59 -4.98 -2.54
C VAL A 29 4.76 -4.17 -3.05
N GLN A 30 5.45 -4.69 -4.06
CA GLN A 30 6.58 -3.98 -4.69
C GLN A 30 6.51 -4.08 -6.20
N THR A 31 6.80 -2.98 -6.89
CA THR A 31 6.89 -2.94 -8.37
C THR A 31 8.13 -3.68 -8.89
N ASP A 32 9.23 -3.62 -8.14
CA ASP A 32 10.46 -4.33 -8.46
C ASP A 32 10.39 -5.79 -7.99
N ASP A 33 10.81 -6.71 -8.87
CA ASP A 33 11.11 -8.08 -8.47
C ASP A 33 12.44 -8.11 -7.69
N PRO A 34 12.46 -8.61 -6.44
CA PRO A 34 13.66 -8.57 -5.59
C PRO A 34 14.78 -9.53 -6.03
N ILE A 35 14.49 -10.46 -6.94
CA ILE A 35 15.44 -11.44 -7.47
C ILE A 35 16.04 -10.93 -8.78
N THR A 36 15.21 -10.40 -9.68
CA THR A 36 15.67 -9.98 -11.00
C THR A 36 15.99 -8.49 -11.10
N CYS A 37 15.57 -7.69 -10.10
CA CYS A 37 15.62 -6.22 -10.12
C CYS A 37 14.95 -5.62 -11.36
N LEU A 38 13.93 -6.30 -11.88
CA LEU A 38 13.14 -5.85 -13.01
C LEU A 38 11.76 -5.46 -12.50
N ASN A 39 11.23 -4.35 -12.97
CA ASN A 39 9.81 -4.05 -12.89
C ASN A 39 9.18 -4.16 -14.29
N GLY A 40 7.88 -4.45 -14.31
CA GLY A 40 7.08 -4.42 -15.55
C GLY A 40 6.45 -3.05 -15.81
N GLY A 41 7.01 -1.97 -15.24
CA GLY A 41 6.39 -0.66 -15.20
C GLY A 41 5.43 -0.46 -14.02
N PRO A 42 4.80 0.72 -13.93
CA PRO A 42 3.90 1.06 -12.83
C PRO A 42 2.69 0.13 -12.80
N LEU A 43 2.19 -0.16 -11.59
CA LEU A 43 0.89 -0.81 -11.44
C LEU A 43 -0.20 0.15 -11.94
N ASP A 44 -1.28 -0.41 -12.47
CA ASP A 44 -2.42 0.41 -12.84
C ASP A 44 -3.09 1.00 -11.59
N VAL A 45 -3.74 2.15 -11.77
CA VAL A 45 -4.36 2.89 -10.67
C VAL A 45 -5.45 2.07 -9.98
N GLU A 46 -6.19 1.23 -10.71
CA GLU A 46 -7.29 0.43 -10.15
C GLU A 46 -6.76 -0.69 -9.26
N THR A 47 -5.70 -1.37 -9.66
CA THR A 47 -4.97 -2.34 -8.84
C THR A 47 -4.49 -1.71 -7.54
N VAL A 48 -3.88 -0.53 -7.60
CA VAL A 48 -3.44 0.19 -6.40
C VAL A 48 -4.62 0.62 -5.52
N GLN A 49 -5.72 1.10 -6.12
CA GLN A 49 -6.96 1.37 -5.37
C GLN A 49 -7.48 0.11 -4.66
N ASN A 50 -7.49 -1.03 -5.32
CA ASN A 50 -7.97 -2.29 -4.76
C ASN A 50 -7.05 -2.79 -3.63
N ILE A 51 -5.74 -2.63 -3.75
CA ILE A 51 -4.79 -2.90 -2.66
C ILE A 51 -5.15 -2.05 -1.42
N PHE A 52 -5.25 -0.73 -1.57
CA PHE A 52 -5.53 0.16 -0.42
C PHE A 52 -6.97 0.03 0.12
N ARG A 53 -7.94 -0.44 -0.68
CA ARG A 53 -9.31 -0.76 -0.25
C ARG A 53 -9.46 -2.15 0.38
N SER A 54 -8.44 -3.00 0.25
CA SER A 54 -8.46 -4.36 0.81
C SER A 54 -8.64 -4.33 2.33
N SER A 55 -9.31 -5.33 2.87
CA SER A 55 -9.63 -5.41 4.29
C SER A 55 -8.92 -6.59 4.94
N PHE A 56 -8.16 -6.29 5.99
CA PHE A 56 -7.37 -7.28 6.68
C PHE A 56 -7.50 -7.10 8.19
N GLU A 57 -8.27 -7.99 8.82
CA GLU A 57 -8.53 -7.94 10.25
C GLU A 57 -7.25 -8.07 11.09
N ASN A 58 -6.29 -8.90 10.65
CA ASN A 58 -5.09 -9.22 11.43
C ASN A 58 -3.80 -8.60 10.89
N LEU A 59 -3.86 -7.72 9.88
CA LEU A 59 -2.66 -7.14 9.27
C LEU A 59 -1.94 -6.23 10.26
N ARG A 60 -0.66 -6.47 10.44
CA ARG A 60 0.24 -5.72 11.34
C ARG A 60 1.26 -4.91 10.58
N GLU A 61 1.73 -5.44 9.45
CA GLU A 61 2.75 -4.81 8.61
C GLU A 61 2.22 -4.69 7.18
N PHE A 62 2.28 -3.47 6.63
CA PHE A 62 1.97 -3.21 5.24
C PHE A 62 3.08 -2.36 4.61
N CYS A 63 3.74 -2.91 3.60
CA CYS A 63 4.69 -2.19 2.76
C CYS A 63 4.11 -2.10 1.34
N ALA A 64 4.02 -0.87 0.83
CA ALA A 64 3.65 -0.59 -0.55
C ALA A 64 4.78 0.24 -1.19
N ASP A 65 5.68 -0.45 -1.88
CA ASP A 65 6.72 0.17 -2.69
C ASP A 65 6.27 0.23 -4.15
N LEU A 66 5.76 1.38 -4.54
CA LEU A 66 5.18 1.62 -5.87
C LEU A 66 6.09 2.49 -6.73
N GLU A 67 7.36 2.65 -6.35
CA GLU A 67 8.30 3.48 -7.09
C GLU A 67 8.62 2.85 -8.45
N VAL A 68 8.51 3.66 -9.49
CA VAL A 68 8.99 3.33 -10.83
C VAL A 68 9.61 4.59 -11.41
N TYR A 69 10.90 4.51 -11.74
CA TYR A 69 11.65 5.60 -12.36
C TYR A 69 10.98 6.04 -13.65
N GLU A 70 10.90 7.37 -13.86
CA GLU A 70 10.34 7.99 -15.07
C GLU A 70 8.87 7.63 -15.38
N SER A 71 8.11 7.16 -14.39
CA SER A 71 6.66 6.96 -14.52
C SER A 71 5.90 8.27 -14.30
N ASP A 72 4.86 8.50 -15.10
CA ASP A 72 3.90 9.60 -14.94
C ASP A 72 2.61 9.17 -14.22
N VAL A 73 2.55 7.92 -13.75
CA VAL A 73 1.40 7.44 -12.98
C VAL A 73 1.43 8.04 -11.59
N GLU A 74 0.30 8.61 -11.17
CA GLU A 74 0.09 9.18 -9.84
C GLU A 74 -1.02 8.44 -9.11
N TYR A 75 -0.70 7.96 -7.91
CA TYR A 75 -1.66 7.25 -7.08
C TYR A 75 -2.39 8.19 -6.11
N MET A 76 -3.55 7.73 -5.65
CA MET A 76 -4.34 8.38 -4.62
C MET A 76 -4.69 7.37 -3.53
N LEU A 77 -4.69 7.83 -2.28
CA LEU A 77 -5.14 7.03 -1.17
C LEU A 77 -6.67 7.14 -1.02
N PRO A 78 -7.39 6.00 -1.07
CA PRO A 78 -8.83 5.98 -0.85
C PRO A 78 -9.18 6.38 0.58
N GLN A 79 -10.36 6.97 0.77
CA GLN A 79 -10.77 7.47 2.09
C GLN A 79 -10.90 6.34 3.12
N GLU A 80 -11.29 5.15 2.67
CA GLU A 80 -11.41 3.95 3.49
C GLU A 80 -10.09 3.56 4.15
N PHE A 81 -8.98 3.69 3.41
CA PHE A 81 -7.63 3.48 3.93
C PHE A 81 -7.25 4.54 4.96
N LEU A 82 -7.53 5.81 4.68
CA LEU A 82 -7.24 6.92 5.59
C LEU A 82 -8.06 6.87 6.89
N ASP A 83 -9.29 6.33 6.81
CA ASP A 83 -10.13 6.06 7.96
C ASP A 83 -9.58 4.90 8.82
N GLY A 84 -8.71 4.06 8.27
CA GLY A 84 -8.07 2.92 8.94
C GLY A 84 -9.01 1.77 9.31
N LYS A 85 -10.28 1.84 8.92
CA LYS A 85 -11.31 0.85 9.27
C LYS A 85 -11.05 -0.53 8.66
N ASN A 86 -10.37 -0.57 7.52
CA ASN A 86 -10.00 -1.79 6.82
C ASN A 86 -8.76 -2.47 7.41
N LEU A 87 -8.02 -1.79 8.30
CA LEU A 87 -6.74 -2.24 8.85
C LEU A 87 -6.67 -2.03 10.38
N PRO A 88 -7.62 -2.58 11.16
CA PRO A 88 -7.79 -2.23 12.58
C PRO A 88 -6.59 -2.59 13.46
N ASN A 89 -5.75 -3.53 13.03
CA ASN A 89 -4.60 -4.03 13.80
C ASN A 89 -3.23 -3.59 13.25
N LEU A 90 -3.21 -2.66 12.27
CA LEU A 90 -1.96 -2.20 11.66
C LEU A 90 -1.03 -1.56 12.70
N LYS A 91 0.26 -1.85 12.58
CA LYS A 91 1.34 -1.34 13.45
C LYS A 91 2.50 -0.75 12.68
N GLY A 92 2.78 -1.25 11.48
CA GLY A 92 3.81 -0.75 10.59
C GLY A 92 3.22 -0.45 9.22
N LEU A 93 3.51 0.74 8.71
CA LEU A 93 3.14 1.17 7.37
C LEU A 93 4.36 1.75 6.66
N GLU A 94 4.59 1.33 5.43
CA GLU A 94 5.53 1.96 4.51
C GLU A 94 4.84 2.20 3.18
N VAL A 95 4.94 3.44 2.69
CA VAL A 95 4.36 3.84 1.40
C VAL A 95 5.40 4.65 0.63
N VAL A 96 5.79 4.12 -0.52
CA VAL A 96 6.78 4.71 -1.44
C VAL A 96 6.14 4.79 -2.82
N GLY A 97 6.45 5.86 -3.56
CA GLY A 97 6.02 6.00 -4.96
C GLY A 97 5.49 7.39 -5.30
N ASN A 98 4.99 7.54 -6.52
CA ASN A 98 4.44 8.81 -7.02
C ASN A 98 2.96 8.93 -6.63
N PHE A 99 2.62 9.94 -5.82
CA PHE A 99 1.27 10.24 -5.39
C PHE A 99 0.86 11.63 -5.84
N ARG A 100 -0.46 11.88 -5.92
CA ARG A 100 -0.97 13.21 -6.19
C ARG A 100 -0.55 14.19 -5.10
N SER A 101 -0.39 15.46 -5.48
CA SER A 101 -0.16 16.55 -4.53
C SER A 101 -1.16 16.55 -3.38
N GLY A 102 -0.65 16.60 -2.15
CA GLY A 102 -1.43 16.58 -0.91
C GLY A 102 -1.75 15.20 -0.33
N GLU A 103 -1.50 14.09 -1.03
CA GLU A 103 -1.75 12.74 -0.50
C GLU A 103 -0.90 12.41 0.72
N GLN A 104 0.35 12.86 0.76
CA GLN A 104 1.21 12.71 1.93
C GLN A 104 0.62 13.46 3.12
N SER A 105 0.13 14.69 2.89
CA SER A 105 -0.56 15.48 3.91
C SER A 105 -1.87 14.82 4.36
N ARG A 106 -2.65 14.24 3.43
CA ARG A 106 -3.87 13.49 3.74
C ARG A 106 -3.56 12.28 4.62
N LEU A 107 -2.52 11.51 4.31
CA LEU A 107 -2.09 10.35 5.09
C LEU A 107 -1.58 10.74 6.48
N GLN A 108 -0.72 11.76 6.58
CA GLN A 108 -0.23 12.28 7.86
C GLN A 108 -1.36 12.73 8.79
N ASN A 109 -2.42 13.30 8.21
CA ASN A 109 -3.59 13.81 8.93
C ASN A 109 -4.74 12.80 9.03
N SER A 110 -4.54 11.57 8.58
CA SER A 110 -5.56 10.53 8.56
C SER A 110 -5.84 9.96 9.94
N VAL A 111 -7.00 9.34 10.11
CA VAL A 111 -7.33 8.59 11.34
C VAL A 111 -6.35 7.44 11.52
N LEU A 112 -5.99 6.76 10.43
CA LEU A 112 -5.03 5.65 10.40
C LEU A 112 -3.71 5.98 11.13
N LEU A 113 -3.17 7.20 10.96
CA LEU A 113 -1.90 7.61 11.57
C LEU A 113 -2.05 8.43 12.87
N ARG A 114 -3.17 9.13 13.06
CA ARG A 114 -3.36 10.04 14.20
C ARG A 114 -3.45 9.34 15.55
N ASP A 115 -3.97 8.11 15.60
CA ASP A 115 -4.13 7.39 16.87
C ASP A 115 -2.80 6.83 17.42
N GLY A 116 -1.67 7.09 16.76
CA GLY A 116 -0.32 6.95 17.34
C GLY A 116 0.20 5.52 17.48
N TYR A 117 -0.55 4.51 17.02
CA TYR A 117 -0.15 3.10 17.10
C TYR A 117 0.52 2.56 15.83
N VAL A 118 0.44 3.30 14.71
CA VAL A 118 1.07 2.93 13.44
C VAL A 118 2.38 3.70 13.28
N LYS A 119 3.49 2.97 13.21
CA LYS A 119 4.77 3.53 12.78
C LYS A 119 4.75 3.61 11.25
N ALA A 120 4.78 4.82 10.72
CA ALA A 120 4.73 5.06 9.28
C ALA A 120 6.06 5.60 8.73
N ASN A 121 6.56 5.00 7.65
CA ASN A 121 7.57 5.59 6.78
C ASN A 121 6.90 6.06 5.48
N ILE A 122 6.84 7.37 5.29
CA ILE A 122 6.14 8.01 4.15
C ILE A 122 6.95 9.18 3.58
N ARG A 123 8.27 9.22 3.88
CA ARG A 123 9.17 10.27 3.39
C ARG A 123 9.45 10.14 1.90
N ASP A 124 9.29 8.94 1.39
CA ASP A 124 9.54 8.58 0.00
C ASP A 124 8.24 8.53 -0.83
N MET A 125 7.17 9.17 -0.31
CA MET A 125 6.02 9.56 -1.11
C MET A 125 6.38 10.82 -1.92
N ILE A 126 6.52 10.67 -3.22
CA ILE A 126 6.86 11.75 -4.16
C ILE A 126 5.56 12.39 -4.64
N GLU A 127 5.35 13.66 -4.32
CA GLU A 127 4.18 14.43 -4.78
C GLU A 127 4.52 15.22 -6.05
N ARG A 128 3.77 14.98 -7.14
CA ARG A 128 3.89 15.75 -8.39
C ARG A 128 2.78 16.82 -8.48
N GLN A 129 3.11 17.96 -9.09
CA GLN A 129 2.26 19.16 -9.20
C GLN A 129 1.39 19.17 -10.45
#